data_AF-A0A357V516-F1
#
_entry.id   AF-A0A357V516-F1
#
_cell.length_a   1.000
_cell.length_b   1.000
_cell.length_c   1.000
_cell.angle_alpha   90.00
_cell.angle_beta   90.00
_cell.angle_gamma   90.00
#
_symmetry.space_group_name_H-M   'P 1'
#
loop_
_entity.id
_entity.type
_entity.pdbx_description
1 polymer ?
#
loop_
_entity_poly.entity_id
_entity_poly.type
_entity_poly.pdbx_seq_one_letter_code
_entity_poly.pdbx_strand_id
1 'polypeptide(L)'
;EAEDAFTRAQAAAPRDHRPLNGLGIARDLAGDHAAAQALYRRGLALAPDSPSLNNNLGLSLALSGAYAEAIQVLGDAAKSPGAGPRARQNLALVYGLSGDMDRAAKIGRLDLTEAQVRSNLKRYEALRKLSDKARARAVHTGQGPDG
;
A
#
# COMPACT_ATOMS: atom_id res chain seq x y z
N GLU A 1 -1.63 -10.71 -19.39
CA GLU A 1 -1.54 -9.40 -20.10
C GLU A 1 -0.70 -8.36 -19.37
N ALA A 2 -1.15 -7.77 -18.25
CA ALA A 2 -0.37 -6.73 -17.55
C ALA A 2 0.96 -7.27 -16.98
N GLU A 3 0.94 -8.48 -16.40
CA GLU A 3 2.14 -9.12 -15.88
C GLU A 3 3.18 -9.43 -16.97
N ASP A 4 2.73 -9.95 -18.12
CA ASP A 4 3.60 -10.25 -19.26
C ASP A 4 4.23 -8.98 -19.85
N ALA A 5 3.47 -7.88 -19.88
CA ALA A 5 3.97 -6.58 -20.33
C ALA A 5 5.07 -6.06 -19.40
N PHE A 6 4.86 -6.07 -18.07
CA PHE A 6 5.88 -5.64 -17.13
C PHE A 6 7.09 -6.58 -17.08
N THR A 7 6.90 -7.89 -17.26
CA THR A 7 8.00 -8.86 -17.33
C THR A 7 8.91 -8.57 -18.52
N ARG A 8 8.33 -8.33 -19.70
CA ARG A 8 9.11 -7.93 -20.89
C ARG A 8 9.80 -6.58 -20.70
N ALA A 9 9.11 -5.60 -20.10
CA ALA A 9 9.71 -4.30 -19.81
C ALA A 9 10.89 -4.40 -18.85
N GLN A 10 10.81 -5.26 -17.82
CA GLN A 10 11.92 -5.50 -16.89
C GLN A 10 13.12 -6.16 -17.58
N ALA A 11 12.87 -7.10 -18.50
CA ALA A 11 13.94 -7.74 -19.26
C ALA A 11 14.64 -6.74 -20.21
N ALA A 12 13.88 -5.82 -20.82
CA ALA A 12 14.41 -4.79 -21.71
C ALA A 12 15.18 -3.68 -20.96
N ALA A 13 14.82 -3.38 -19.72
CA ALA A 13 15.45 -2.36 -18.89
C ALA A 13 15.72 -2.85 -17.46
N PRO A 14 16.76 -3.67 -17.23
CA PRO A 14 16.99 -4.31 -15.92
C PRO A 14 17.25 -3.36 -14.75
N ARG A 15 17.62 -2.10 -15.04
CA ARG A 15 17.89 -1.05 -14.04
C ARG A 15 16.70 -0.13 -13.81
N ASP A 16 15.61 -0.29 -14.54
CA ASP A 16 14.37 0.44 -14.31
C ASP A 16 13.54 -0.25 -13.22
N HIS A 17 13.16 0.49 -12.19
CA HIS A 17 12.38 -0.03 -11.07
C HIS A 17 10.85 0.03 -11.32
N ARG A 18 10.40 0.77 -12.34
CA ARG A 18 8.97 0.97 -12.62
C ARG A 18 8.24 -0.33 -13.00
N PRO A 19 8.81 -1.23 -13.82
CA PRO A 19 8.17 -2.52 -14.12
C PRO A 19 8.06 -3.42 -12.88
N LEU A 20 9.06 -3.42 -11.99
CA LEU A 20 8.99 -4.15 -10.71
C LEU A 20 7.82 -3.67 -9.85
N ASN A 21 7.56 -2.36 -9.82
CA ASN A 21 6.41 -1.82 -9.11
C ASN A 21 5.08 -2.30 -9.70
N GLY A 22 4.96 -2.32 -11.03
CA GLY A 22 3.78 -2.83 -11.74
C GLY A 22 3.53 -4.32 -11.50
N LEU A 23 4.59 -5.14 -11.57
CA LEU A 23 4.53 -6.56 -11.23
C LEU A 23 4.09 -6.78 -9.79
N GLY A 24 4.62 -6.00 -8.85
CA GLY A 24 4.25 -6.10 -7.44
C GLY A 24 2.75 -5.87 -7.23
N ILE A 25 2.18 -4.83 -7.85
CA ILE A 25 0.74 -4.54 -7.76
C ILE A 25 -0.09 -5.70 -8.33
N ALA A 26 0.34 -6.27 -9.46
CA ALA A 26 -0.35 -7.42 -10.06
C ALA A 26 -0.33 -8.64 -9.12
N ARG A 27 0.79 -8.88 -8.43
CA ARG A 27 0.92 -9.95 -7.45
C ARG A 27 0.08 -9.73 -6.19
N ASP A 28 0.01 -8.50 -5.67
CA ASP A 28 -0.89 -8.16 -4.56
C ASP A 28 -2.37 -8.39 -4.92
N LEU A 29 -2.79 -7.98 -6.13
CA LEU A 29 -4.16 -8.23 -6.63
C LEU A 29 -4.48 -9.72 -6.80
N ALA A 30 -3.45 -10.54 -7.07
CA ALA A 30 -3.58 -11.99 -7.11
C ALA A 30 -3.64 -12.65 -5.72
N GLY A 31 -3.32 -11.89 -4.64
CA GLY A 31 -3.19 -12.39 -3.27
C GLY A 31 -1.80 -12.95 -2.94
N ASP A 32 -0.84 -12.85 -3.86
CA ASP A 32 0.55 -13.30 -3.69
C ASP A 32 1.40 -12.16 -3.11
N HIS A 33 1.08 -11.78 -1.86
CA HIS A 33 1.72 -10.67 -1.16
C HIS A 33 3.23 -10.90 -0.95
N ALA A 34 3.65 -12.16 -0.77
CA ALA A 34 5.06 -12.49 -0.61
C ALA A 34 5.86 -12.17 -1.89
N ALA A 35 5.36 -12.55 -3.07
CA ALA A 35 6.01 -12.21 -4.33
C ALA A 35 5.98 -10.69 -4.58
N ALA A 36 4.87 -10.02 -4.25
CA ALA A 36 4.76 -8.57 -4.36
C ALA A 36 5.82 -7.84 -3.54
N GLN A 37 5.97 -8.20 -2.26
CA GLN A 37 6.98 -7.64 -1.36
C GLN A 37 8.41 -7.85 -1.88
N ALA A 38 8.71 -9.03 -2.42
CA ALA A 38 10.02 -9.31 -3.01
C ALA A 38 10.30 -8.39 -4.21
N LEU A 39 9.31 -8.15 -5.07
CA LEU A 39 9.42 -7.23 -6.20
C LEU A 39 9.62 -5.78 -5.75
N TYR A 40 8.89 -5.34 -4.73
CA TYR A 40 9.06 -3.99 -4.17
C TYR A 40 10.43 -3.81 -3.54
N ARG A 41 10.93 -4.77 -2.75
CA ARG A 41 12.27 -4.74 -2.17
C ARG A 41 13.36 -4.71 -3.26
N ARG A 42 13.19 -5.46 -4.35
CA ARG A 42 14.07 -5.38 -5.53
C ARG A 42 14.03 -4.00 -6.19
N GLY A 43 12.84 -3.40 -6.31
CA GLY A 43 12.69 -2.03 -6.80
C GLY A 43 13.40 -1.02 -5.91
N LEU A 44 13.29 -1.15 -4.60
CA LEU A 44 13.94 -0.28 -3.62
C LEU A 44 15.47 -0.44 -3.64
N ALA A 45 16.00 -1.62 -3.97
CA ALA A 45 17.43 -1.78 -4.20
C ALA A 45 17.95 -0.96 -5.41
N LEU A 46 17.08 -0.65 -6.38
CA LEU A 46 17.41 0.20 -7.54
C LEU A 46 17.10 1.68 -7.29
N ALA A 47 16.06 1.97 -6.49
CA ALA A 47 15.62 3.33 -6.14
C ALA A 47 15.20 3.40 -4.66
N PRO A 48 16.17 3.55 -3.72
CA PRO A 48 15.91 3.47 -2.28
C PRO A 48 14.90 4.47 -1.75
N ASP A 49 14.87 5.67 -2.33
CA ASP A 49 14.02 6.77 -1.88
C ASP A 49 12.68 6.82 -2.62
N SER A 50 12.34 5.80 -3.41
CA SER A 50 11.14 5.81 -4.24
C SER A 50 9.87 5.81 -3.38
N PRO A 51 9.07 6.90 -3.37
CA PRO A 51 7.89 6.99 -2.51
C PRO A 51 6.82 5.99 -2.93
N SER A 52 6.70 5.68 -4.22
CA SER A 52 5.71 4.72 -4.72
C SER A 52 6.02 3.29 -4.27
N LEU A 53 7.29 2.88 -4.30
CA LEU A 53 7.72 1.56 -3.86
C LEU A 53 7.57 1.38 -2.35
N ASN A 54 7.97 2.37 -1.55
CA ASN A 54 7.78 2.33 -0.09
C ASN A 54 6.30 2.27 0.29
N ASN A 55 5.45 3.05 -0.41
CA ASN A 55 4.00 3.01 -0.21
C ASN A 55 3.41 1.63 -0.52
N ASN A 56 3.78 1.05 -1.65
CA ASN A 56 3.24 -0.23 -2.08
C ASN A 56 3.77 -1.40 -1.22
N LEU A 57 5.03 -1.36 -0.80
CA LEU A 57 5.57 -2.32 0.17
C LEU A 57 4.79 -2.27 1.49
N GLY A 58 4.57 -1.07 2.04
CA GLY A 58 3.79 -0.89 3.26
C GLY A 58 2.36 -1.41 3.15
N LEU A 59 1.68 -1.14 2.03
CA LEU A 59 0.34 -1.68 1.78
C LEU A 59 0.34 -3.20 1.65
N SER A 60 1.27 -3.78 0.89
CA SER A 60 1.40 -5.23 0.72
C SER A 60 1.66 -5.97 2.05
N LEU A 61 2.51 -5.39 2.90
CA LEU A 61 2.75 -5.89 4.26
C LEU A 61 1.44 -5.89 5.07
N ALA A 62 0.68 -4.80 5.04
CA ALA A 62 -0.60 -4.71 5.73
C ALA A 62 -1.66 -5.68 5.17
N LEU A 63 -1.67 -5.92 3.86
CA LEU A 63 -2.57 -6.90 3.22
C LEU A 63 -2.27 -8.33 3.70
N SER A 64 -0.99 -8.66 3.93
CA SER A 64 -0.55 -9.93 4.51
C SER A 64 -0.66 -10.02 6.04
N GLY A 65 -1.18 -8.99 6.71
CA GLY A 65 -1.31 -8.94 8.17
C GLY A 65 -0.04 -8.54 8.94
N ALA A 66 1.07 -8.26 8.24
CA ALA A 66 2.33 -7.78 8.82
C ALA A 66 2.25 -6.29 9.21
N TYR A 67 1.30 -5.93 10.07
CA TYR A 67 0.98 -4.54 10.39
C TYR A 67 2.12 -3.77 11.04
N ALA A 68 2.92 -4.41 11.91
CA ALA A 68 4.03 -3.75 12.58
C ALA A 68 5.09 -3.26 11.57
N GLU A 69 5.51 -4.13 10.64
CA GLU A 69 6.47 -3.78 9.59
C GLU A 69 5.87 -2.75 8.62
N ALA A 70 4.60 -2.89 8.25
CA ALA A 70 3.89 -1.92 7.43
C ALA A 70 3.88 -0.51 8.06
N ILE A 71 3.61 -0.42 9.37
CA ILE A 71 3.61 0.84 10.12
C ILE A 71 5.02 1.45 10.15
N GLN A 72 6.07 0.64 10.29
CA GLN A 72 7.45 1.16 10.25
C GLN A 72 7.77 1.75 8.87
N VAL A 73 7.56 0.98 7.79
CA VAL A 73 7.84 1.41 6.41
C VAL A 73 7.08 2.69 6.05
N LEU A 74 5.77 2.73 6.32
CA LEU A 74 4.93 3.90 6.01
C LEU A 74 5.16 5.05 6.97
N GLY A 75 5.54 4.76 8.22
CA GLY A 75 5.90 5.75 9.22
C GLY A 75 7.12 6.55 8.81
N ASP A 76 8.15 5.88 8.29
CA ASP A 76 9.35 6.55 7.78
C ASP A 76 9.05 7.31 6.49
N ALA A 77 8.27 6.72 5.57
CA ALA A 77 7.83 7.40 4.36
C ALA A 77 7.00 8.66 4.67
N ALA A 78 6.16 8.64 5.71
CA ALA A 78 5.33 9.76 6.14
C ALA A 78 6.11 10.89 6.83
N LYS A 79 7.34 10.61 7.32
CA LYS A 79 8.23 11.59 7.96
C LYS A 79 9.24 12.24 7.00
N SER A 80 9.41 11.68 5.80
CA SER A 80 10.36 12.20 4.82
C SER A 80 10.05 13.66 4.43
N PRO A 81 11.04 14.53 4.19
CA PRO A 81 10.84 15.95 3.85
C PRO A 81 9.98 16.25 2.61
N GLY A 82 9.62 15.22 1.83
CA GLY A 82 8.67 15.29 0.71
C GLY A 82 7.40 14.46 0.90
N ALA A 83 7.09 14.05 2.13
CA ALA A 83 5.95 13.19 2.44
C ALA A 83 4.61 13.87 2.10
N GLY A 84 4.05 13.49 0.95
CA GLY A 84 2.74 13.94 0.52
C GLY A 84 1.60 13.28 1.32
N PRO A 85 0.37 13.83 1.24
CA PRO A 85 -0.82 13.30 1.91
C PRO A 85 -1.04 11.80 1.68
N ARG A 86 -0.61 11.26 0.53
CA ARG A 86 -0.73 9.85 0.19
C ARG A 86 -0.01 8.92 1.18
N ALA A 87 1.20 9.26 1.63
CA ALA A 87 1.94 8.43 2.59
C ALA A 87 1.25 8.41 3.96
N ARG A 88 0.77 9.58 4.42
CA ARG A 88 -0.01 9.70 5.66
C ARG A 88 -1.35 8.96 5.57
N GLN A 89 -2.05 9.04 4.44
CA GLN A 89 -3.29 8.31 4.22
C GLN A 89 -3.09 6.80 4.21
N ASN A 90 -2.00 6.30 3.60
CA ASN A 90 -1.65 4.88 3.64
C ASN A 90 -1.32 4.45 5.09
N LEU A 91 -0.58 5.26 5.84
CA LEU A 91 -0.29 4.98 7.24
C LEU A 91 -1.58 4.94 8.09
N ALA A 92 -2.50 5.88 7.86
CA ALA A 92 -3.82 5.88 8.53
C ALA A 92 -4.63 4.62 8.18
N LEU A 93 -4.64 4.21 6.90
CA LEU A 93 -5.25 2.95 6.48
C LEU A 93 -4.64 1.75 7.20
N VAL A 94 -3.32 1.66 7.31
CA VAL A 94 -2.66 0.53 7.98
C VAL A 94 -2.97 0.49 9.48
N TYR A 95 -2.97 1.64 10.17
CA TYR A 95 -3.46 1.70 11.56
C TYR A 95 -4.93 1.24 11.66
N GLY A 96 -5.76 1.66 10.71
CA GLY A 96 -7.15 1.22 10.63
C GLY A 96 -7.26 -0.31 10.47
N LEU A 97 -6.50 -0.90 9.55
CA LEU A 97 -6.50 -2.35 9.30
C LEU A 97 -5.98 -3.15 10.51
N SER A 98 -4.97 -2.63 11.22
CA SER A 98 -4.47 -3.22 12.46
C SER A 98 -5.45 -3.07 13.64
N GLY A 99 -6.49 -2.25 13.48
CA GLY A 99 -7.53 -1.99 14.46
C GLY A 99 -7.29 -0.81 15.38
N ASP A 100 -6.23 -0.05 15.16
CA ASP A 100 -5.91 1.15 15.92
C ASP A 100 -6.58 2.38 15.29
N MET A 101 -7.90 2.49 15.51
CA MET A 101 -8.72 3.55 14.92
C MET A 101 -8.33 4.94 15.45
N ASP A 102 -7.81 5.01 16.68
CA ASP A 102 -7.38 6.28 17.28
C ASP A 102 -6.15 6.84 16.57
N ARG A 103 -5.12 6.02 16.33
CA ARG A 103 -3.96 6.44 15.53
C ARG A 103 -4.32 6.68 14.08
N ALA A 104 -5.20 5.87 13.49
CA ALA A 104 -5.71 6.11 12.14
C ALA A 104 -6.37 7.50 12.03
N ALA A 105 -7.22 7.86 13.00
CA ALA A 105 -7.89 9.15 13.04
C ALA A 105 -6.90 10.30 13.24
N LYS A 106 -5.94 10.14 14.16
CA LYS A 106 -4.90 11.15 14.42
C LYS A 106 -4.09 11.47 13.17
N ILE A 107 -3.66 10.45 12.43
CA ILE A 107 -2.92 10.65 11.17
C ILE A 107 -3.83 11.25 10.08
N GLY A 108 -5.07 10.77 9.95
CA GLY A 108 -6.01 11.27 8.95
C GLY A 108 -6.32 12.77 9.10
N ARG A 109 -6.44 13.26 10.34
CA ARG A 109 -6.69 14.69 10.66
C ARG A 109 -5.60 15.64 10.19
N LEU A 110 -4.41 15.15 9.85
CA LEU A 110 -3.34 15.98 9.30
C LEU A 110 -3.68 16.54 7.92
N ASP A 111 -4.54 15.85 7.16
CA ASP A 111 -4.87 16.21 5.77
C ASP A 111 -6.38 16.32 5.49
N LEU A 112 -7.23 15.87 6.44
CA LEU A 112 -8.66 15.67 6.21
C LEU A 112 -9.52 16.35 7.28
N THR A 113 -10.74 16.70 6.90
CA THR A 113 -11.79 17.15 7.82
C THR A 113 -12.29 16.02 8.72
N GLU A 114 -12.88 16.34 9.87
CA GLU A 114 -13.49 15.33 10.76
C GLU A 114 -14.53 14.45 10.06
N ALA A 115 -15.30 15.00 9.12
CA ALA A 115 -16.28 14.23 8.35
C ALA A 115 -15.60 13.18 7.44
N GLN A 116 -14.52 13.56 6.76
CA GLN A 116 -13.73 12.65 5.92
C GLN A 116 -13.03 11.58 6.77
N VAL A 117 -12.47 11.95 7.93
CA VAL A 117 -11.84 11.00 8.85
C VAL A 117 -12.86 9.96 9.32
N ARG A 118 -14.05 10.38 9.78
CA ARG A 118 -15.11 9.44 10.19
C ARG A 118 -15.54 8.50 9.05
N SER A 119 -15.61 9.01 7.81
CA SER A 119 -15.91 8.19 6.64
C SER A 119 -14.81 7.14 6.39
N ASN A 120 -13.55 7.55 6.47
CA ASN A 120 -12.41 6.66 6.29
C ASN A 120 -12.35 5.57 7.35
N LEU A 121 -12.58 5.89 8.63
CA LEU A 121 -12.57 4.89 9.70
C LEU A 121 -13.62 3.80 9.48
N LYS A 122 -14.85 4.16 9.06
CA LYS A 122 -15.89 3.20 8.67
C LYS A 122 -15.43 2.32 7.51
N ARG A 123 -14.77 2.91 6.50
CA ARG A 123 -14.19 2.14 5.39
C ARG A 123 -13.12 1.17 5.89
N TYR A 124 -12.23 1.58 6.79
CA TYR A 124 -11.18 0.72 7.33
C TYR A 124 -11.79 -0.47 8.10
N GLU A 125 -12.81 -0.25 8.92
CA GLU A 125 -13.57 -1.31 9.59
C GLU A 125 -14.18 -2.32 8.60
N ALA A 126 -14.75 -1.84 7.49
CA ALA A 126 -15.29 -2.70 6.45
C ALA A 126 -14.18 -3.54 5.79
N LEU A 127 -13.05 -2.93 5.45
CA LEU A 127 -11.91 -3.62 4.82
C LEU A 127 -11.31 -4.73 5.70
N ARG A 128 -11.34 -4.58 7.03
CA ARG A 128 -10.87 -5.61 7.96
C ARG A 128 -11.67 -6.90 7.88
N LYS A 129 -12.97 -6.81 7.55
CA LYS A 129 -13.89 -7.95 7.47
C LYS A 129 -13.78 -8.71 6.14
N LEU A 130 -13.09 -8.14 5.15
CA LEU A 130 -12.89 -8.78 3.86
C LEU A 130 -11.80 -9.86 3.92
N SER A 131 -11.91 -10.85 3.02
CA SER A 131 -10.81 -11.75 2.72
C SER A 131 -9.62 -10.99 2.13
N ASP A 132 -8.41 -11.55 2.22
CA ASP A 132 -7.18 -10.89 1.78
C ASP A 132 -7.25 -10.42 0.34
N LYS A 133 -7.74 -11.28 -0.58
CA LYS A 133 -7.89 -10.95 -1.99
C LYS A 133 -8.91 -9.84 -2.24
N ALA A 134 -10.06 -9.88 -1.55
CA ALA A 134 -11.09 -8.85 -1.69
C ALA A 134 -10.61 -7.51 -1.12
N ARG A 135 -9.89 -7.55 0.01
CA ARG A 135 -9.25 -6.38 0.62
C ARG A 135 -8.18 -5.78 -0.30
N ALA A 136 -7.31 -6.61 -0.89
CA ALA A 136 -6.28 -6.16 -1.83
C ALA A 136 -6.89 -5.43 -3.02
N ARG A 137 -7.92 -6.02 -3.65
CA ARG A 137 -8.65 -5.37 -4.74
C ARG A 137 -9.22 -4.03 -4.29
N ALA A 138 -9.90 -3.98 -3.15
CA ALA A 138 -10.52 -2.75 -2.65
C ALA A 138 -9.51 -1.63 -2.29
N VAL A 139 -8.33 -2.00 -1.80
CA VAL A 139 -7.23 -1.06 -1.50
C VAL A 139 -6.60 -0.51 -2.79
N HIS A 140 -6.35 -1.35 -3.80
CA HIS A 140 -5.66 -0.93 -5.02
C HIS A 140 -6.56 -0.26 -6.06
N THR A 141 -7.83 -0.65 -6.19
CA THR A 141 -8.76 -0.06 -7.18
C THR A 141 -9.58 1.09 -6.61
N GLY A 142 -9.59 1.27 -5.29
CA GLY A 142 -10.45 2.23 -4.60
C GLY A 142 -11.93 1.82 -4.54
N GLN A 143 -12.34 0.80 -5.30
CA GLN A 143 -13.73 0.31 -5.32
C GLN A 143 -14.03 -0.53 -4.08
N GLY A 144 -15.26 -0.45 -3.58
CA GLY A 144 -15.73 -1.28 -2.46
C GLY A 144 -15.90 -2.75 -2.87
N PRO A 145 -16.27 -3.64 -1.94
CA PRO A 145 -16.48 -5.06 -2.22
C PRO A 145 -17.59 -5.37 -3.26
N ASP A 146 -18.40 -4.39 -3.66
CA ASP A 146 -19.57 -4.54 -4.54
C ASP A 146 -19.33 -4.08 -6.00
N GLY A 147 -18.09 -4.16 -6.50
CA GLY A 147 -17.70 -3.74 -7.85
C GLY A 147 -17.62 -4.86 -8.89
#